data_AF-A0A502G4D4-F1
#
_entry.id   AF-A0A502G4D4-F1
#
_cell.length_a   1.000
_cell.length_b   1.000
_cell.length_c   1.000
_cell.angle_alpha   90.00
_cell.angle_beta   90.00
_cell.angle_gamma   90.00
#
_symmetry.space_group_name_H-M   'P 1'
#
loop_
_entity.id
_entity.type
_entity.pdbx_description
1 polymer ?
#
loop_
_entity_poly.entity_id
_entity_poly.type
_entity_poly.pdbx_seq_one_letter_code
_entity_poly.pdbx_strand_id
1 'polypeptide(L)'
;MTTMAGLKIKRFREERALTRAAFGAWYGAPGSTVQGWEEDGKRASGPVVNQIAANAIATHADWYVQIRTENDMSSWAPDSWTRADGRQMPTYPDAAALDAATDQLASFPPLVFAGEARNLTADLGRVAEGKAFLLQGGDCAESFAEHSANNIRDTFRVILQMAVVLTFASKLPTVKLGRMAGQFAKPRSADTETIGDVTLPAYRGDIVNDIDFTDAGRQPDPQRMIRAYSQSAATLNLLRAFATGGYANLHQVHRWTHDYMGRSPWAEKYSHVADRIGEALDFMEACGISPETVPQLAQTQFYTSHEALLLRYEQALTRQDSLTGDWYDTSAHFLWIGDRTRFEGSAHVEYLRGIGNPIGMKCGPSLEPDALLRLLDTLNPNRVPGRMTLITRYGHDKIEAGLPKLVRAVLREGHPVVWSCDPMHGNVVKAANGYKTRPFDRILAEVRGFFAVHRAEGSIAGGIHAEMTGQNVTECTGGLVDVTEQSLADRYHTHCDPRLNAGQSLELAFLLAEMLNAEMAERRRAAA
;
A
#
# COMPACT_ATOMS: atom_id res chain seq x y z
N MET A 1 29.45 -6.41 4.61
CA MET A 1 28.38 -5.74 5.39
C MET A 1 29.04 -5.07 6.57
N THR A 2 28.74 -3.79 6.80
CA THR A 2 29.22 -3.07 7.99
C THR A 2 28.13 -3.10 9.07
N THR A 3 28.40 -2.58 10.27
CA THR A 3 27.37 -2.38 11.30
C THR A 3 26.85 -0.94 11.27
N MET A 4 25.67 -0.67 11.85
CA MET A 4 25.19 0.70 12.12
C MET A 4 26.20 1.47 12.96
N ALA A 5 26.87 0.79 13.89
CA ALA A 5 27.98 1.36 14.65
C ALA A 5 29.13 1.76 13.72
N GLY A 6 29.53 0.87 12.80
CA GLY A 6 30.55 1.14 11.80
C GLY A 6 30.26 2.36 10.93
N LEU A 7 29.02 2.50 10.44
CA LEU A 7 28.59 3.65 9.65
C LEU A 7 28.64 4.95 10.47
N LYS A 8 28.10 4.95 11.69
CA LYS A 8 28.11 6.11 12.59
C LYS A 8 29.53 6.54 12.95
N ILE A 9 30.42 5.58 13.22
CA ILE A 9 31.84 5.84 13.49
C ILE A 9 32.52 6.50 12.28
N LYS A 10 32.31 5.95 11.08
CA LYS A 10 32.87 6.50 9.84
C LYS A 10 32.44 7.95 9.61
N ARG A 11 31.12 8.20 9.73
CA ARG A 11 30.53 9.54 9.58
C ARG A 11 31.09 10.53 10.60
N PHE A 12 31.11 10.16 11.88
CA PHE A 12 31.64 10.99 12.96
C PHE A 12 33.10 11.39 12.71
N ARG A 13 33.91 10.44 12.21
CA ARG A 13 35.32 10.65 11.89
C ARG A 13 35.50 11.61 10.71
N GLU A 14 34.75 11.40 9.62
CA GLU A 14 34.85 12.20 8.39
C GLU A 14 34.38 13.64 8.58
N GLU A 15 33.27 13.85 9.31
CA GLU A 15 32.76 15.19 9.66
C GLU A 15 33.77 16.01 10.48
N ARG A 16 34.68 15.35 11.20
CA ARG A 16 35.73 15.99 12.02
C ARG A 16 37.12 15.95 11.37
N ALA A 17 37.21 15.52 10.11
CA ALA A 17 38.48 15.34 9.39
C ALA A 17 39.52 14.49 10.16
N LEU A 18 39.06 13.53 10.97
CA LEU A 18 39.94 12.66 11.75
C LEU A 18 40.44 11.50 10.86
N THR A 19 41.71 11.14 11.01
CA THR A 19 42.22 9.88 10.43
C THR A 19 41.77 8.71 11.30
N ARG A 20 41.73 7.48 10.75
CA ARG A 20 41.42 6.28 11.52
C ARG A 20 42.38 6.07 12.68
N ALA A 21 43.66 6.44 12.50
CA ALA A 21 44.66 6.39 13.56
C ALA A 21 44.37 7.41 14.67
N ALA A 22 43.99 8.64 14.32
CA ALA A 22 43.62 9.67 15.31
C ALA A 22 42.36 9.30 16.09
N PHE A 23 41.33 8.75 15.43
CA PHE A 23 40.13 8.25 16.11
C PHE A 23 40.45 7.05 17.00
N GLY A 24 41.21 6.08 16.49
CA GLY A 24 41.60 4.88 17.24
C GLY A 24 42.40 5.20 18.51
N ALA A 25 43.22 6.25 18.48
CA ALA A 25 43.99 6.71 19.65
C ALA A 25 43.10 7.08 20.85
N TRP A 26 41.86 7.54 20.63
CA TRP A 26 40.92 7.85 21.71
C TRP A 26 40.50 6.61 22.51
N TYR A 27 40.62 5.43 21.90
CA TYR A 27 40.16 4.16 22.44
C TYR A 27 41.28 3.13 22.59
N GLY A 28 42.54 3.54 22.41
CA GLY A 28 43.70 2.65 22.46
C GLY A 28 43.71 1.58 21.36
N ALA A 29 43.08 1.84 20.20
CA ALA A 29 42.97 0.90 19.09
C ALA A 29 43.77 1.39 17.86
N PRO A 30 44.47 0.51 17.13
CA PRO A 30 45.15 0.92 15.90
C PRO A 30 44.15 1.24 14.79
N GLY A 31 44.55 2.08 13.82
CA GLY A 31 43.67 2.51 12.73
C GLY A 31 43.09 1.35 11.88
N SER A 32 43.80 0.22 11.78
CA SER A 32 43.30 -1.01 11.13
C SER A 32 42.14 -1.67 11.90
N THR A 33 42.09 -1.52 13.21
CA THR A 33 40.96 -2.00 14.03
C THR A 33 39.74 -1.11 13.84
N VAL A 34 39.95 0.22 13.76
CA VAL A 34 38.89 1.18 13.41
C VAL A 34 38.33 0.90 12.01
N GLN A 35 39.19 0.60 11.03
CA GLN A 35 38.75 0.16 9.70
C GLN A 35 37.88 -1.10 9.80
N GLY A 36 38.29 -2.08 10.61
CA GLY A 36 37.49 -3.27 10.87
C GLY A 36 36.09 -2.97 11.44
N TRP A 37 35.96 -1.94 12.27
CA TRP A 37 34.65 -1.49 12.77
C TRP A 37 33.83 -0.79 11.67
N GLU A 38 34.45 0.08 10.90
CA GLU A 38 33.80 0.89 9.85
C GLU A 38 33.36 0.07 8.62
N GLU A 39 34.13 -0.94 8.22
CA GLU A 39 34.00 -1.60 6.91
C GLU A 39 33.70 -3.09 7.02
N ASP A 40 34.32 -3.80 7.97
CA ASP A 40 34.29 -5.26 8.04
C ASP A 40 33.18 -5.81 8.95
N GLY A 41 32.38 -4.92 9.57
CA GLY A 41 31.36 -5.31 10.54
C GLY A 41 31.93 -5.92 11.84
N LYS A 42 33.25 -5.75 12.10
CA LYS A 42 33.87 -6.25 13.33
C LYS A 42 33.40 -5.42 14.50
N ARG A 43 33.06 -6.10 15.59
CA ARG A 43 32.65 -5.44 16.83
C ARG A 43 33.86 -5.01 17.64
N ALA A 44 33.79 -3.82 18.24
CA ALA A 44 34.76 -3.39 19.24
C ALA A 44 34.66 -4.23 20.54
N SER A 45 35.73 -4.22 21.33
CA SER A 45 35.70 -4.88 22.65
C SER A 45 34.70 -4.18 23.59
N GLY A 46 34.15 -4.91 24.56
CA GLY A 46 33.15 -4.37 25.50
C GLY A 46 33.51 -3.02 26.14
N PRO A 47 34.75 -2.81 26.63
CA PRO A 47 35.18 -1.51 27.16
C PRO A 47 35.13 -0.38 26.13
N VAL A 48 35.53 -0.65 24.88
CA VAL A 48 35.53 0.34 23.80
C VAL A 48 34.10 0.64 23.34
N VAL A 49 33.23 -0.37 23.26
CA VAL A 49 31.79 -0.16 22.98
C VAL A 49 31.17 0.78 24.02
N ASN A 50 31.48 0.60 25.31
CA ASN A 50 30.99 1.48 26.37
C ASN A 50 31.48 2.92 26.19
N GLN A 51 32.75 3.11 25.83
CA GLN A 51 33.32 4.45 25.61
C GLN A 51 32.73 5.13 24.37
N ILE A 52 32.53 4.39 23.26
CA ILE A 52 31.90 4.90 22.04
C ILE A 52 30.45 5.33 22.31
N ALA A 53 29.71 4.56 23.13
CA ALA A 53 28.37 4.91 23.56
C ALA A 53 28.34 6.12 24.49
N ALA A 54 29.28 6.21 25.45
CA ALA A 54 29.40 7.36 26.36
C ALA A 54 29.72 8.67 25.62
N ASN A 55 30.42 8.60 24.49
CA ASN A 55 30.70 9.75 23.63
C ASN A 55 29.58 10.03 22.60
N ALA A 56 28.43 9.38 22.72
CA ALA A 56 27.27 9.53 21.83
C ALA A 56 27.58 9.30 20.34
N ILE A 57 28.56 8.43 20.03
CA ILE A 57 28.94 8.13 18.64
C ILE A 57 28.09 7.00 18.07
N ALA A 58 28.00 5.89 18.81
CA ALA A 58 27.15 4.74 18.46
C ALA A 58 26.72 4.01 19.75
N THR A 59 25.48 3.54 19.77
CA THR A 59 24.90 2.80 20.90
C THR A 59 25.33 1.33 20.89
N HIS A 60 25.05 0.60 21.98
CA HIS A 60 25.29 -0.85 22.03
C HIS A 60 24.50 -1.63 20.96
N ALA A 61 23.24 -1.23 20.71
CA ALA A 61 22.38 -1.89 19.73
C ALA A 61 22.93 -1.77 18.31
N ASP A 62 23.56 -0.62 17.99
CA ASP A 62 24.11 -0.34 16.67
C ASP A 62 25.18 -1.34 16.21
N TRP A 63 25.85 -2.03 17.14
CA TRP A 63 26.86 -3.05 16.82
C TRP A 63 26.27 -4.38 16.33
N TYR A 64 24.98 -4.60 16.55
CA TYR A 64 24.27 -5.81 16.13
C TYR A 64 23.39 -5.58 14.91
N VAL A 65 23.22 -4.31 14.50
CA VAL A 65 22.52 -3.92 13.27
C VAL A 65 23.51 -3.98 12.11
N GLN A 66 23.34 -4.92 11.20
CA GLN A 66 24.13 -4.96 9.96
C GLN A 66 23.54 -3.97 8.95
N ILE A 67 24.39 -3.10 8.41
CA ILE A 67 24.07 -2.18 7.33
C ILE A 67 24.81 -2.59 6.06
N ARG A 68 24.03 -2.62 4.99
CA ARG A 68 24.50 -2.76 3.62
C ARG A 68 25.00 -1.39 3.13
N THR A 69 26.28 -1.29 2.79
CA THR A 69 26.92 -0.05 2.29
C THR A 69 26.37 0.34 0.91
N GLU A 70 26.61 1.57 0.41
CA GLU A 70 26.24 2.01 -0.96
C GLU A 70 26.57 0.99 -2.07
N ASN A 71 27.63 0.19 -1.90
CA ASN A 71 28.00 -0.90 -2.81
C ASN A 71 26.92 -2.01 -2.97
N ASP A 72 26.01 -2.18 -2.00
CA ASP A 72 24.89 -3.13 -2.08
C ASP A 72 23.69 -2.53 -2.84
N MET A 73 23.57 -1.19 -2.95
CA MET A 73 22.64 -0.55 -3.88
C MET A 73 23.16 -0.66 -5.32
N SER A 74 24.48 -0.57 -5.55
CA SER A 74 25.07 -0.85 -6.87
C SER A 74 24.98 -2.32 -7.31
N SER A 75 24.60 -3.23 -6.40
CA SER A 75 24.38 -4.65 -6.71
C SER A 75 22.94 -4.99 -7.13
N TRP A 76 22.01 -4.04 -6.97
CA TRP A 76 20.62 -4.25 -7.34
C TRP A 76 20.45 -4.12 -8.85
N ALA A 77 19.66 -5.04 -9.40
CA ALA A 77 19.20 -5.01 -10.77
C ALA A 77 17.75 -5.52 -10.79
N PRO A 78 16.95 -5.22 -11.83
CA PRO A 78 15.56 -5.66 -11.91
C PRO A 78 15.37 -7.19 -11.76
N ASP A 79 16.39 -8.00 -12.05
CA ASP A 79 16.40 -9.46 -11.94
C ASP A 79 17.04 -10.00 -10.64
N SER A 80 17.55 -9.13 -9.77
CA SER A 80 18.28 -9.52 -8.54
C SER A 80 17.46 -10.38 -7.58
N TRP A 81 16.12 -10.24 -7.61
CA TRP A 81 15.17 -11.03 -6.83
C TRP A 81 15.22 -12.53 -7.12
N THR A 82 15.70 -12.94 -8.31
CA THR A 82 15.82 -14.36 -8.70
C THR A 82 16.82 -15.12 -7.83
N ARG A 83 17.69 -14.41 -7.10
CA ARG A 83 18.67 -14.98 -6.17
C ARG A 83 18.14 -15.12 -4.73
N ALA A 84 16.91 -14.69 -4.48
CA ALA A 84 16.26 -14.69 -3.17
C ALA A 84 15.09 -15.71 -3.11
N ASP A 85 14.55 -15.98 -1.91
CA ASP A 85 13.47 -16.94 -1.73
C ASP A 85 12.14 -16.37 -2.26
N GLY A 86 11.65 -16.92 -3.35
CA GLY A 86 10.39 -16.54 -3.99
C GLY A 86 9.24 -17.44 -3.57
N ARG A 87 8.19 -16.88 -2.95
CA ARG A 87 6.96 -17.61 -2.60
C ARG A 87 5.78 -17.13 -3.42
N GLN A 88 4.72 -17.95 -3.51
CA GLN A 88 3.43 -17.60 -4.12
C GLN A 88 3.44 -17.36 -5.64
N MET A 89 4.59 -17.43 -6.31
CA MET A 89 4.71 -17.37 -7.76
C MET A 89 4.33 -18.71 -8.40
N PRO A 90 3.69 -18.71 -9.58
CA PRO A 90 3.33 -19.93 -10.30
C PRO A 90 4.57 -20.63 -10.88
N THR A 91 4.45 -21.94 -11.11
CA THR A 91 5.36 -22.68 -11.98
C THR A 91 4.74 -22.77 -13.36
N TYR A 92 5.35 -22.09 -14.34
CA TYR A 92 4.92 -22.19 -15.74
C TYR A 92 5.49 -23.47 -16.38
N PRO A 93 4.71 -24.22 -17.17
CA PRO A 93 5.17 -25.47 -17.77
C PRO A 93 6.19 -25.28 -18.90
N ASP A 94 6.16 -24.12 -19.58
CA ASP A 94 7.08 -23.77 -20.66
C ASP A 94 7.85 -22.49 -20.31
N ALA A 95 9.15 -22.65 -20.02
CA ALA A 95 10.04 -21.55 -19.68
C ALA A 95 10.33 -20.63 -20.89
N ALA A 96 10.39 -21.17 -22.11
CA ALA A 96 10.65 -20.37 -23.31
C ALA A 96 9.43 -19.50 -23.65
N ALA A 97 8.21 -20.02 -23.47
CA ALA A 97 6.98 -19.25 -23.61
C ALA A 97 6.89 -18.14 -22.55
N LEU A 98 7.36 -18.40 -21.32
CA LEU A 98 7.45 -17.40 -20.26
C LEU A 98 8.41 -16.27 -20.63
N ASP A 99 9.64 -16.61 -21.02
CA ASP A 99 10.66 -15.64 -21.41
C ASP A 99 10.18 -14.78 -22.60
N ALA A 100 9.58 -15.41 -23.62
CA ALA A 100 9.02 -14.70 -24.78
C ALA A 100 7.91 -13.71 -24.39
N ALA A 101 7.01 -14.09 -23.48
CA ALA A 101 5.97 -13.18 -22.99
C ALA A 101 6.55 -12.00 -22.18
N THR A 102 7.58 -12.25 -21.35
CA THR A 102 8.22 -11.17 -20.58
C THR A 102 9.06 -10.24 -21.44
N ASP A 103 9.73 -10.76 -22.47
CA ASP A 103 10.48 -9.95 -23.44
C ASP A 103 9.53 -9.05 -24.25
N GLN A 104 8.37 -9.59 -24.63
CA GLN A 104 7.34 -8.80 -25.29
C GLN A 104 6.83 -7.67 -24.39
N LEU A 105 6.54 -7.95 -23.11
CA LEU A 105 6.13 -6.92 -22.13
C LEU A 105 7.20 -5.84 -21.93
N ALA A 106 8.47 -6.23 -21.90
CA ALA A 106 9.59 -5.29 -21.76
C ALA A 106 9.65 -4.30 -22.93
N SER A 107 9.16 -4.68 -24.13
CA SER A 107 9.09 -3.79 -25.29
C SER A 107 7.92 -2.79 -25.25
N PHE A 108 6.91 -3.01 -24.40
CA PHE A 108 5.71 -2.17 -24.36
C PHE A 108 5.95 -0.83 -23.63
N PRO A 109 5.13 0.21 -23.91
CA PRO A 109 5.16 1.45 -23.13
C PRO A 109 4.93 1.22 -21.62
N PRO A 110 5.49 2.08 -20.75
CA PRO A 110 5.17 2.04 -19.32
C PRO A 110 3.68 2.40 -19.07
N LEU A 111 3.06 1.86 -18.03
CA LEU A 111 1.70 2.26 -17.64
C LEU A 111 1.71 3.61 -16.91
N VAL A 112 2.73 3.86 -16.09
CA VAL A 112 2.90 5.11 -15.33
C VAL A 112 4.25 5.75 -15.60
N PHE A 113 4.32 7.08 -15.49
CA PHE A 113 5.59 7.80 -15.57
C PHE A 113 6.26 7.91 -14.20
N ALA A 114 7.60 7.79 -14.14
CA ALA A 114 8.37 7.84 -12.90
C ALA A 114 8.13 9.13 -12.07
N GLY A 115 7.93 10.26 -12.74
CA GLY A 115 7.58 11.53 -12.07
C GLY A 115 6.25 11.46 -11.32
N GLU A 116 5.29 10.67 -11.78
CA GLU A 116 4.01 10.49 -11.08
C GLU A 116 4.17 9.68 -9.79
N ALA A 117 5.04 8.67 -9.80
CA ALA A 117 5.41 7.93 -8.60
C ALA A 117 6.12 8.83 -7.57
N ARG A 118 7.01 9.73 -8.01
CA ARG A 118 7.62 10.74 -7.11
C ARG A 118 6.60 11.70 -6.53
N ASN A 119 5.64 12.16 -7.32
CA ASN A 119 4.55 13.00 -6.82
C ASN A 119 3.75 12.26 -5.74
N LEU A 120 3.44 10.97 -5.96
CA LEU A 120 2.78 10.15 -4.95
C LEU A 120 3.63 9.99 -3.67
N THR A 121 4.96 9.80 -3.79
CA THR A 121 5.85 9.77 -2.61
C THR A 121 5.76 11.06 -1.81
N ALA A 122 5.77 12.23 -2.47
CA ALA A 122 5.64 13.52 -1.80
C ALA A 122 4.26 13.69 -1.10
N ASP A 123 3.20 13.24 -1.76
CA ASP A 123 1.84 13.25 -1.22
C ASP A 123 1.70 12.34 0.00
N LEU A 124 2.27 11.13 -0.04
CA LEU A 124 2.35 10.21 1.09
C LEU A 124 3.27 10.74 2.20
N GLY A 125 4.27 11.56 1.87
CA GLY A 125 5.08 12.29 2.85
C GLY A 125 4.21 13.22 3.69
N ARG A 126 3.28 13.95 3.05
CA ARG A 126 2.29 14.76 3.78
C ARG A 126 1.36 13.93 4.66
N VAL A 127 1.02 12.70 4.24
CA VAL A 127 0.24 11.76 5.07
C VAL A 127 1.04 11.33 6.30
N ALA A 128 2.32 10.97 6.14
CA ALA A 128 3.19 10.58 7.24
C ALA A 128 3.37 11.71 8.28
N GLU A 129 3.29 12.97 7.84
CA GLU A 129 3.31 14.17 8.68
C GLU A 129 1.94 14.56 9.26
N GLY A 130 0.87 13.84 8.93
CA GLY A 130 -0.48 14.13 9.41
C GLY A 130 -1.13 15.37 8.77
N LYS A 131 -0.62 15.77 7.59
CA LYS A 131 -1.10 16.90 6.77
C LYS A 131 -1.97 16.47 5.59
N ALA A 132 -2.21 15.16 5.44
CA ALA A 132 -3.09 14.56 4.45
C ALA A 132 -3.59 13.20 4.97
N PHE A 133 -4.58 12.61 4.31
CA PHE A 133 -5.09 11.27 4.61
C PHE A 133 -5.04 10.38 3.37
N LEU A 134 -4.64 9.12 3.51
CA LEU A 134 -4.62 8.14 2.42
C LEU A 134 -5.94 7.36 2.34
N LEU A 135 -6.59 7.42 1.18
CA LEU A 135 -7.69 6.54 0.81
C LEU A 135 -7.23 5.60 -0.30
N GLN A 136 -6.98 4.35 0.06
CA GLN A 136 -6.68 3.28 -0.89
C GLN A 136 -7.87 2.33 -1.02
N GLY A 137 -8.36 2.10 -2.24
CA GLY A 137 -9.57 1.31 -2.44
C GLY A 137 -9.75 0.77 -3.86
N GLY A 138 -10.49 -0.33 -3.98
CA GLY A 138 -10.86 -0.93 -5.26
C GLY A 138 -11.08 -2.43 -5.11
N ASP A 139 -11.01 -3.16 -6.22
CA ASP A 139 -11.32 -4.57 -6.24
C ASP A 139 -10.40 -5.43 -5.38
N CYS A 140 -10.92 -6.58 -4.93
CA CYS A 140 -10.08 -7.62 -4.37
C CYS A 140 -9.15 -8.12 -5.47
N ALA A 141 -9.68 -8.76 -6.52
CA ALA A 141 -8.98 -9.12 -7.75
C ALA A 141 -9.72 -8.51 -8.94
N GLU A 142 -8.99 -7.87 -9.85
CA GLU A 142 -9.55 -7.53 -11.17
C GLU A 142 -9.72 -8.81 -12.00
N SER A 143 -10.79 -8.89 -12.79
CA SER A 143 -11.08 -10.00 -13.69
C SER A 143 -11.09 -9.53 -15.14
N PHE A 144 -10.66 -10.41 -16.04
CA PHE A 144 -10.75 -10.24 -17.48
C PHE A 144 -12.19 -10.33 -18.00
N ALA A 145 -13.08 -11.01 -17.28
CA ALA A 145 -14.49 -11.14 -17.63
C ALA A 145 -15.30 -9.90 -17.21
N GLU A 146 -14.92 -9.25 -16.11
CA GLU A 146 -15.61 -8.06 -15.58
C GLU A 146 -15.01 -6.72 -16.08
N HIS A 147 -14.23 -6.75 -17.16
CA HIS A 147 -13.60 -5.57 -17.73
C HIS A 147 -14.59 -4.71 -18.55
N SER A 148 -15.22 -3.74 -17.89
CA SER A 148 -16.13 -2.79 -18.54
C SER A 148 -15.90 -1.35 -18.08
N ALA A 149 -16.15 -0.40 -18.99
CA ALA A 149 -16.06 1.02 -18.67
C ALA A 149 -17.00 1.44 -17.53
N ASN A 150 -18.18 0.81 -17.42
CA ASN A 150 -19.12 1.06 -16.33
C ASN A 150 -18.56 0.62 -14.97
N ASN A 151 -17.98 -0.58 -14.88
CA ASN A 151 -17.39 -1.07 -13.63
C ASN A 151 -16.24 -0.17 -13.17
N ILE A 152 -15.35 0.21 -14.10
CA ILE A 152 -14.23 1.13 -13.82
C ILE A 152 -14.76 2.49 -13.32
N ARG A 153 -15.73 3.07 -14.05
CA ARG A 153 -16.36 4.34 -13.69
C ARG A 153 -17.01 4.28 -12.32
N ASP A 154 -17.75 3.22 -12.04
CA ASP A 154 -18.54 3.10 -10.81
C ASP A 154 -17.63 2.90 -9.60
N THR A 155 -16.57 2.08 -9.69
CA THR A 155 -15.57 1.98 -8.62
C THR A 155 -14.82 3.31 -8.41
N PHE A 156 -14.42 3.98 -9.50
CA PHE A 156 -13.80 5.31 -9.42
C PHE A 156 -14.72 6.32 -8.73
N ARG A 157 -16.02 6.32 -9.06
CA ARG A 157 -17.04 7.16 -8.44
C ARG A 157 -17.12 6.94 -6.94
N VAL A 158 -17.20 5.70 -6.44
CA VAL A 158 -17.26 5.45 -4.99
C VAL A 158 -16.00 6.00 -4.29
N ILE A 159 -14.81 5.83 -4.89
CA ILE A 159 -13.58 6.39 -4.30
C ILE A 159 -13.65 7.93 -4.23
N LEU A 160 -14.17 8.61 -5.26
CA LEU A 160 -14.36 10.06 -5.24
C LEU A 160 -15.37 10.50 -4.17
N GLN A 161 -16.48 9.78 -4.02
CA GLN A 161 -17.48 10.06 -2.99
C GLN A 161 -16.89 9.93 -1.58
N MET A 162 -16.14 8.87 -1.32
CA MET A 162 -15.45 8.72 -0.04
C MET A 162 -14.42 9.84 0.16
N ALA A 163 -13.62 10.16 -0.87
CA ALA A 163 -12.59 11.18 -0.78
C ALA A 163 -13.17 12.56 -0.48
N VAL A 164 -14.31 12.93 -1.07
CA VAL A 164 -14.92 14.24 -0.84
C VAL A 164 -15.49 14.36 0.57
N VAL A 165 -16.12 13.29 1.09
CA VAL A 165 -16.60 13.23 2.47
C VAL A 165 -15.43 13.39 3.46
N LEU A 166 -14.34 12.63 3.25
CA LEU A 166 -13.15 12.68 4.09
C LEU A 166 -12.47 14.06 4.06
N THR A 167 -12.32 14.64 2.86
CA THR A 167 -11.69 15.95 2.66
C THR A 167 -12.53 17.06 3.31
N PHE A 168 -13.84 17.06 3.06
CA PHE A 168 -14.73 18.09 3.58
C PHE A 168 -14.83 18.03 5.11
N ALA A 169 -14.87 16.83 5.69
CA ALA A 169 -14.94 16.66 7.13
C ALA A 169 -13.61 17.06 7.80
N SER A 170 -12.51 16.40 7.44
CA SER A 170 -11.21 16.56 8.11
C SER A 170 -10.50 17.88 7.84
N LYS A 171 -10.87 18.57 6.74
CA LYS A 171 -10.13 19.73 6.18
C LYS A 171 -8.69 19.39 5.80
N LEU A 172 -8.40 18.12 5.52
CA LEU A 172 -7.12 17.64 5.01
C LEU A 172 -7.27 17.16 3.57
N PRO A 173 -6.24 17.30 2.72
CA PRO A 173 -6.18 16.64 1.43
C PRO A 173 -6.30 15.12 1.58
N THR A 174 -7.11 14.49 0.72
CA THR A 174 -7.19 13.02 0.62
C THR A 174 -6.39 12.54 -0.60
N VAL A 175 -5.36 11.72 -0.38
CA VAL A 175 -4.60 11.02 -1.43
C VAL A 175 -5.41 9.81 -1.88
N LYS A 176 -5.78 9.77 -3.17
CA LYS A 176 -6.66 8.73 -3.74
C LYS A 176 -5.82 7.70 -4.49
N LEU A 177 -5.87 6.46 -4.03
CA LEU A 177 -5.07 5.36 -4.56
C LEU A 177 -5.97 4.16 -4.92
N GLY A 178 -6.17 3.93 -6.21
CA GLY A 178 -6.96 2.81 -6.72
C GLY A 178 -6.23 1.48 -6.63
N ARG A 179 -6.92 0.43 -6.17
CA ARG A 179 -6.55 -0.97 -6.43
C ARG A 179 -7.10 -1.38 -7.80
N MET A 180 -6.54 -0.79 -8.85
CA MET A 180 -7.06 -0.82 -10.21
C MET A 180 -5.91 -0.78 -11.21
N ALA A 181 -6.15 -1.29 -12.41
CA ALA A 181 -5.20 -1.35 -13.52
C ALA A 181 -3.91 -2.15 -13.18
N GLY A 182 -4.06 -3.30 -12.53
CA GLY A 182 -2.94 -4.20 -12.25
C GLY A 182 -3.20 -5.26 -11.18
N GLN A 183 -4.31 -5.18 -10.46
CA GLN A 183 -4.59 -6.01 -9.28
C GLN A 183 -5.17 -7.39 -9.65
N PHE A 184 -4.51 -8.11 -10.56
CA PHE A 184 -4.96 -9.42 -11.02
C PHE A 184 -4.44 -10.57 -10.16
N ALA A 185 -3.15 -10.56 -9.79
CA ALA A 185 -2.52 -11.69 -9.11
C ALA A 185 -3.01 -11.87 -7.67
N LYS A 186 -3.10 -13.13 -7.22
CA LYS A 186 -3.60 -13.49 -5.89
C LYS A 186 -2.76 -14.56 -5.20
N PRO A 187 -2.29 -14.32 -3.96
CA PRO A 187 -1.62 -15.35 -3.19
C PRO A 187 -2.66 -16.35 -2.65
N ARG A 188 -2.27 -17.61 -2.51
CA ARG A 188 -3.15 -18.71 -2.06
C ARG A 188 -2.56 -19.39 -0.83
N SER A 189 -3.45 -19.87 0.03
CA SER A 189 -3.05 -20.64 1.22
C SER A 189 -2.57 -22.05 0.87
N ALA A 190 -2.94 -22.58 -0.29
CA ALA A 190 -2.52 -23.88 -0.81
C ALA A 190 -2.27 -23.77 -2.32
N ASP A 191 -1.37 -24.61 -2.83
CA ASP A 191 -1.01 -24.61 -4.26
C ASP A 191 -2.05 -25.30 -5.14
N THR A 192 -2.91 -26.14 -4.55
CA THR A 192 -3.97 -26.87 -5.21
C THR A 192 -5.33 -26.61 -4.57
N GLU A 193 -6.38 -26.89 -5.34
CA GLU A 193 -7.78 -26.86 -4.94
C GLU A 193 -8.43 -28.21 -5.32
N THR A 194 -9.20 -28.78 -4.39
CA THR A 194 -9.88 -30.06 -4.57
C THR A 194 -11.39 -29.85 -4.52
N ILE A 195 -12.10 -30.30 -5.56
CA ILE A 195 -13.56 -30.29 -5.63
C ILE A 195 -14.01 -31.71 -6.02
N GLY A 196 -14.75 -32.36 -5.11
CA GLY A 196 -15.04 -33.80 -5.24
C GLY A 196 -13.74 -34.62 -5.25
N ASP A 197 -13.58 -35.47 -6.25
CA ASP A 197 -12.42 -36.36 -6.40
C ASP A 197 -11.30 -35.75 -7.29
N VAL A 198 -11.48 -34.52 -7.78
CA VAL A 198 -10.54 -33.87 -8.70
C VAL A 198 -9.72 -32.81 -7.96
N THR A 199 -8.40 -32.85 -8.13
CA THR A 199 -7.46 -31.87 -7.57
C THR A 199 -6.71 -31.17 -8.69
N LEU A 200 -6.80 -29.83 -8.75
CA LEU A 200 -6.18 -28.99 -9.76
C LEU A 200 -5.34 -27.87 -9.10
N PRO A 201 -4.45 -27.19 -9.85
CA PRO A 201 -3.81 -25.97 -9.35
C PRO A 201 -4.84 -24.94 -8.87
N ALA A 202 -4.51 -24.26 -7.78
CA ALA A 202 -5.34 -23.19 -7.27
C ALA A 202 -5.37 -22.02 -8.26
N TYR A 203 -6.53 -21.38 -8.40
CA TYR A 203 -6.65 -20.11 -9.14
C TYR A 203 -5.78 -19.03 -8.48
N ARG A 204 -4.87 -18.40 -9.23
CA ARG A 204 -3.93 -17.38 -8.72
C ARG A 204 -4.18 -16.00 -9.28
N GLY A 205 -5.39 -15.76 -9.78
CA GLY A 205 -5.74 -14.53 -10.49
C GLY A 205 -5.60 -14.67 -11.99
N ASP A 206 -6.35 -13.85 -12.72
CA ASP A 206 -6.52 -13.97 -14.18
C ASP A 206 -5.21 -13.79 -14.95
N ILE A 207 -4.23 -13.08 -14.37
CA ILE A 207 -2.87 -12.91 -14.91
C ILE A 207 -2.05 -14.22 -14.92
N VAL A 208 -2.44 -15.23 -14.13
CA VAL A 208 -1.76 -16.52 -14.03
C VAL A 208 -2.56 -17.61 -14.74
N ASN A 209 -3.80 -17.86 -14.32
CA ASN A 209 -4.64 -18.96 -14.82
C ASN A 209 -6.12 -18.59 -14.76
N ASP A 210 -6.98 -19.47 -15.29
CA ASP A 210 -8.43 -19.30 -15.30
C ASP A 210 -9.07 -19.66 -13.97
N ILE A 211 -10.23 -19.09 -13.69
CA ILE A 211 -11.03 -19.45 -12.54
C ILE A 211 -11.73 -20.78 -12.73
N ASP A 212 -12.12 -21.11 -13.98
CA ASP A 212 -12.85 -22.34 -14.30
C ASP A 212 -12.08 -23.57 -13.76
N PHE A 213 -12.79 -24.44 -13.05
CA PHE A 213 -12.22 -25.64 -12.43
C PHE A 213 -12.05 -26.76 -13.46
N THR A 214 -11.18 -26.51 -14.45
CA THR A 214 -10.81 -27.45 -15.51
C THR A 214 -9.29 -27.57 -15.57
N ASP A 215 -8.79 -28.74 -16.00
CA ASP A 215 -7.34 -28.97 -16.10
C ASP A 215 -6.67 -27.90 -16.98
N ALA A 216 -7.19 -27.68 -18.19
CA ALA A 216 -6.68 -26.66 -19.11
C ALA A 216 -6.78 -25.23 -18.54
N GLY A 217 -7.89 -24.88 -17.89
CA GLY A 217 -8.08 -23.55 -17.30
C GLY A 217 -7.11 -23.26 -16.15
N ARG A 218 -6.78 -24.27 -15.34
CA ARG A 218 -5.92 -24.09 -14.16
C ARG A 218 -4.43 -24.11 -14.44
N GLN A 219 -4.00 -24.48 -15.65
CA GLN A 219 -2.59 -24.37 -16.05
C GLN A 219 -2.15 -22.90 -16.16
N PRO A 220 -1.02 -22.50 -15.54
CA PRO A 220 -0.46 -21.17 -15.74
C PRO A 220 -0.11 -20.88 -17.20
N ASP A 221 -0.57 -19.74 -17.72
CA ASP A 221 -0.35 -19.31 -19.11
C ASP A 221 0.35 -17.94 -19.14
N PRO A 222 1.59 -17.83 -19.65
CA PRO A 222 2.32 -16.56 -19.73
C PRO A 222 1.62 -15.48 -20.57
N GLN A 223 0.81 -15.85 -21.56
CA GLN A 223 0.10 -14.88 -22.41
C GLN A 223 -0.96 -14.08 -21.64
N ARG A 224 -1.39 -14.59 -20.48
CA ARG A 224 -2.26 -13.83 -19.56
C ARG A 224 -1.59 -12.58 -19.02
N MET A 225 -0.25 -12.53 -18.93
CA MET A 225 0.47 -11.31 -18.55
C MET A 225 0.34 -10.20 -19.61
N ILE A 226 0.37 -10.55 -20.90
CA ILE A 226 0.15 -9.62 -22.02
C ILE A 226 -1.29 -9.07 -21.99
N ARG A 227 -2.26 -9.96 -21.73
CA ARG A 227 -3.67 -9.57 -21.57
C ARG A 227 -3.87 -8.66 -20.36
N ALA A 228 -3.26 -8.97 -19.22
CA ALA A 228 -3.31 -8.13 -18.02
C ALA A 228 -2.72 -6.74 -18.27
N TYR A 229 -1.58 -6.63 -18.97
CA TYR A 229 -1.04 -5.34 -19.39
C TYR A 229 -2.03 -4.56 -20.25
N SER A 230 -2.64 -5.19 -21.25
CA SER A 230 -3.56 -4.54 -22.18
C SER A 230 -4.81 -4.01 -21.47
N GLN A 231 -5.36 -4.79 -20.54
CA GLN A 231 -6.47 -4.38 -19.69
C GLN A 231 -6.08 -3.25 -18.73
N SER A 232 -4.89 -3.32 -18.13
CA SER A 232 -4.36 -2.28 -17.25
C SER A 232 -4.20 -0.95 -17.99
N ALA A 233 -3.63 -0.98 -19.20
CA ALA A 233 -3.47 0.20 -20.05
C ALA A 233 -4.83 0.82 -20.40
N ALA A 234 -5.81 0.02 -20.81
CA ALA A 234 -7.16 0.49 -21.11
C ALA A 234 -7.85 1.10 -19.89
N THR A 235 -7.75 0.42 -18.74
CA THR A 235 -8.33 0.87 -17.46
C THR A 235 -7.70 2.18 -17.01
N LEU A 236 -6.37 2.27 -16.99
CA LEU A 236 -5.66 3.47 -16.58
C LEU A 236 -5.91 4.65 -17.52
N ASN A 237 -5.98 4.42 -18.83
CA ASN A 237 -6.35 5.45 -19.79
C ASN A 237 -7.73 6.04 -19.49
N LEU A 238 -8.72 5.18 -19.20
CA LEU A 238 -10.07 5.62 -18.84
C LEU A 238 -10.09 6.35 -17.48
N LEU A 239 -9.36 5.87 -16.48
CA LEU A 239 -9.22 6.54 -15.19
C LEU A 239 -8.61 7.94 -15.34
N ARG A 240 -7.56 8.09 -16.16
CA ARG A 240 -6.96 9.40 -16.48
C ARG A 240 -7.98 10.33 -17.14
N ALA A 241 -8.77 9.82 -18.08
CA ALA A 241 -9.83 10.60 -18.72
C ALA A 241 -10.92 11.05 -17.73
N PHE A 242 -11.32 10.22 -16.77
CA PHE A 242 -12.27 10.63 -15.72
C PHE A 242 -11.66 11.63 -14.72
N ALA A 243 -10.39 11.45 -14.35
CA ALA A 243 -9.70 12.29 -13.37
C ALA A 243 -9.46 13.73 -13.86
N THR A 244 -9.25 13.92 -15.17
CA THR A 244 -8.94 15.25 -15.76
C THR A 244 -10.01 15.80 -16.70
N GLY A 245 -10.85 14.93 -17.29
CA GLY A 245 -11.86 15.26 -18.30
C GLY A 245 -13.20 15.74 -17.76
N GLY A 246 -13.25 16.19 -16.50
CA GLY A 246 -14.42 16.83 -15.90
C GLY A 246 -15.36 15.91 -15.10
N TYR A 247 -15.16 14.58 -15.12
CA TYR A 247 -15.95 13.67 -14.28
C TYR A 247 -15.67 13.89 -12.78
N ALA A 248 -14.41 14.15 -12.44
CA ALA A 248 -13.94 14.43 -11.08
C ALA A 248 -14.17 15.89 -10.62
N ASN A 249 -14.87 16.71 -11.41
CA ASN A 249 -15.16 18.09 -11.05
C ASN A 249 -16.08 18.14 -9.81
N LEU A 250 -15.70 18.94 -8.80
CA LEU A 250 -16.44 19.03 -7.54
C LEU A 250 -17.87 19.59 -7.71
N HIS A 251 -18.16 20.38 -8.75
CA HIS A 251 -19.54 20.78 -9.08
C HIS A 251 -20.43 19.60 -9.51
N GLN A 252 -19.83 18.46 -9.87
CA GLN A 252 -20.56 17.24 -10.22
C GLN A 252 -20.82 16.33 -9.01
N VAL A 253 -20.49 16.75 -7.78
CA VAL A 253 -20.58 15.91 -6.57
C VAL A 253 -21.98 15.30 -6.35
N HIS A 254 -23.04 16.03 -6.70
CA HIS A 254 -24.42 15.52 -6.64
C HIS A 254 -24.67 14.37 -7.63
N ARG A 255 -24.04 14.42 -8.81
CA ARG A 255 -24.18 13.41 -9.87
C ARG A 255 -23.44 12.11 -9.55
N TRP A 256 -22.61 12.09 -8.52
CA TRP A 256 -21.97 10.87 -8.04
C TRP A 256 -22.89 10.00 -7.19
N THR A 257 -24.10 10.47 -6.85
CA THR A 257 -25.09 9.64 -6.17
C THR A 257 -25.55 8.51 -7.10
N HIS A 258 -25.16 7.27 -6.80
CA HIS A 258 -25.64 6.08 -7.51
C HIS A 258 -27.16 5.92 -7.37
N ASP A 259 -27.84 5.57 -8.46
CA ASP A 259 -29.30 5.43 -8.53
C ASP A 259 -29.88 4.46 -7.49
N TYR A 260 -29.12 3.41 -7.14
CA TYR A 260 -29.54 2.41 -6.15
C TYR A 260 -29.29 2.82 -4.70
N MET A 261 -28.60 3.94 -4.44
CA MET A 261 -28.42 4.49 -3.08
C MET A 261 -29.63 5.31 -2.61
N GLY A 262 -30.57 5.67 -3.51
CA GLY A 262 -31.69 6.58 -3.25
C GLY A 262 -32.71 6.17 -2.17
N ARG A 263 -32.41 5.17 -1.35
CA ARG A 263 -33.26 4.71 -0.23
C ARG A 263 -32.50 4.51 1.10
N SER A 264 -31.22 4.88 1.18
CA SER A 264 -30.40 4.73 2.40
C SER A 264 -30.33 6.04 3.20
N PRO A 265 -30.34 6.00 4.56
CA PRO A 265 -30.05 7.18 5.40
C PRO A 265 -28.72 7.88 5.06
N TRP A 266 -27.76 7.16 4.48
CA TRP A 266 -26.48 7.73 4.05
C TRP A 266 -26.57 8.54 2.75
N ALA A 267 -27.56 8.28 1.90
CA ALA A 267 -27.79 9.11 0.72
C ALA A 267 -28.26 10.52 1.12
N GLU A 268 -29.09 10.64 2.16
CA GLU A 268 -29.49 11.93 2.72
C GLU A 268 -28.31 12.67 3.34
N LYS A 269 -27.51 11.99 4.19
CA LYS A 269 -26.28 12.59 4.74
C LYS A 269 -25.29 13.02 3.66
N TYR A 270 -25.14 12.22 2.60
CA TYR A 270 -24.31 12.59 1.45
C TYR A 270 -24.87 13.79 0.69
N SER A 271 -26.18 13.85 0.48
CA SER A 271 -26.83 15.03 -0.12
C SER A 271 -26.51 16.28 0.68
N HIS A 272 -26.64 16.24 2.01
CA HIS A 272 -26.29 17.38 2.87
C HIS A 272 -24.81 17.79 2.77
N VAL A 273 -23.89 16.83 2.66
CA VAL A 273 -22.46 17.16 2.45
C VAL A 273 -22.26 17.77 1.07
N ALA A 274 -22.89 17.21 0.04
CA ALA A 274 -22.83 17.71 -1.32
C ALA A 274 -23.38 19.14 -1.43
N ASP A 275 -24.52 19.44 -0.80
CA ASP A 275 -25.12 20.78 -0.75
C ASP A 275 -24.14 21.79 -0.13
N ARG A 276 -23.53 21.44 1.01
CA ARG A 276 -22.53 22.30 1.69
C ARG A 276 -21.24 22.49 0.88
N ILE A 277 -20.86 21.51 0.08
CA ILE A 277 -19.74 21.65 -0.87
C ILE A 277 -20.15 22.62 -1.99
N GLY A 278 -21.36 22.48 -2.52
CA GLY A 278 -21.94 23.42 -3.50
C GLY A 278 -21.90 24.86 -2.99
N GLU A 279 -22.44 25.12 -1.81
CA GLU A 279 -22.41 26.44 -1.17
C GLU A 279 -20.98 27.00 -1.01
N ALA A 280 -20.01 26.16 -0.65
CA ALA A 280 -18.62 26.57 -0.52
C ALA A 280 -17.97 26.90 -1.87
N LEU A 281 -18.29 26.14 -2.92
CA LEU A 281 -17.81 26.41 -4.28
C LEU A 281 -18.44 27.71 -4.83
N ASP A 282 -19.73 27.92 -4.62
CA ASP A 282 -20.42 29.16 -5.03
C ASP A 282 -19.81 30.38 -4.32
N PHE A 283 -19.45 30.25 -3.04
CA PHE A 283 -18.72 31.29 -2.31
C PHE A 283 -17.33 31.55 -2.88
N MET A 284 -16.57 30.49 -3.22
CA MET A 284 -15.26 30.61 -3.84
C MET A 284 -15.35 31.30 -5.21
N GLU A 285 -16.36 30.94 -6.01
CA GLU A 285 -16.62 31.56 -7.32
C GLU A 285 -16.97 33.04 -7.17
N ALA A 286 -17.82 33.41 -6.20
CA ALA A 286 -18.10 34.80 -5.85
C ALA A 286 -16.84 35.59 -5.41
N CYS A 287 -15.82 34.90 -4.89
CA CYS A 287 -14.50 35.48 -4.57
C CYS A 287 -13.52 35.49 -5.76
N GLY A 288 -13.93 35.04 -6.95
CA GLY A 288 -13.08 34.97 -8.15
C GLY A 288 -12.27 33.68 -8.29
N ILE A 289 -12.55 32.66 -7.48
CA ILE A 289 -11.91 31.35 -7.53
C ILE A 289 -12.88 30.35 -8.16
N SER A 290 -12.63 30.00 -9.41
CA SER A 290 -13.48 29.08 -10.19
C SER A 290 -12.63 27.97 -10.84
N PRO A 291 -13.24 26.94 -11.42
CA PRO A 291 -12.49 25.90 -12.15
C PRO A 291 -11.67 26.44 -13.33
N GLU A 292 -12.05 27.58 -13.91
CA GLU A 292 -11.30 28.26 -14.97
C GLU A 292 -10.03 28.95 -14.44
N THR A 293 -10.06 29.47 -13.21
CA THR A 293 -8.90 30.15 -12.60
C THR A 293 -8.04 29.20 -11.76
N VAL A 294 -8.65 28.14 -11.21
CA VAL A 294 -8.01 27.12 -10.37
C VAL A 294 -8.41 25.72 -10.87
N PRO A 295 -7.68 25.13 -11.82
CA PRO A 295 -7.99 23.84 -12.43
C PRO A 295 -8.13 22.67 -11.43
N GLN A 296 -7.54 22.80 -10.24
CA GLN A 296 -7.64 21.83 -9.14
C GLN A 296 -9.08 21.61 -8.65
N LEU A 297 -10.03 22.51 -8.97
CA LEU A 297 -11.46 22.32 -8.68
C LEU A 297 -12.17 21.43 -9.71
N ALA A 298 -11.66 21.38 -10.95
CA ALA A 298 -12.20 20.55 -12.04
C ALA A 298 -11.53 19.18 -12.17
N GLN A 299 -10.35 19.01 -11.60
CA GLN A 299 -9.49 17.85 -11.80
C GLN A 299 -9.03 17.27 -10.47
N THR A 300 -8.68 15.99 -10.48
CA THR A 300 -8.11 15.34 -9.31
C THR A 300 -6.96 14.43 -9.69
N GLN A 301 -5.99 14.27 -8.79
CA GLN A 301 -4.97 13.25 -8.95
C GLN A 301 -5.51 11.90 -8.48
N PHE A 302 -5.34 10.88 -9.31
CA PHE A 302 -5.73 9.52 -8.98
C PHE A 302 -4.58 8.59 -9.35
N TYR A 303 -4.14 7.81 -8.38
CA TYR A 303 -3.02 6.88 -8.52
C TYR A 303 -3.52 5.45 -8.57
N THR A 304 -2.69 4.53 -9.06
CA THR A 304 -2.99 3.09 -9.16
C THR A 304 -2.02 2.28 -8.33
N SER A 305 -2.48 1.11 -7.89
CA SER A 305 -1.71 0.20 -7.05
C SER A 305 -2.15 -1.25 -7.17
N HIS A 306 -1.20 -2.15 -6.97
CA HIS A 306 -1.44 -3.58 -6.82
C HIS A 306 -0.38 -4.24 -5.93
N GLU A 307 -0.65 -5.47 -5.51
CA GLU A 307 0.34 -6.32 -4.87
C GLU A 307 1.40 -6.71 -5.90
N ALA A 308 2.65 -6.34 -5.68
CA ALA A 308 3.77 -6.80 -6.50
C ALA A 308 4.03 -8.28 -6.19
N LEU A 309 3.25 -9.17 -6.81
CA LEU A 309 3.26 -10.60 -6.50
C LEU A 309 3.97 -11.42 -7.57
N LEU A 310 3.68 -11.13 -8.84
CA LEU A 310 4.20 -11.85 -9.99
C LEU A 310 5.46 -11.17 -10.53
N LEU A 311 6.60 -11.41 -9.89
CA LEU A 311 7.83 -10.62 -10.11
C LEU A 311 8.37 -10.62 -11.55
N ARG A 312 8.04 -11.63 -12.36
CA ARG A 312 8.34 -11.63 -13.81
C ARG A 312 7.57 -10.55 -14.57
N TYR A 313 6.31 -10.29 -14.20
CA TYR A 313 5.50 -9.20 -14.75
C TYR A 313 6.04 -7.85 -14.31
N GLU A 314 6.29 -7.71 -13.01
CA GLU A 314 6.83 -6.48 -12.40
C GLU A 314 8.19 -6.13 -13.04
N GLN A 315 9.13 -7.08 -13.11
CA GLN A 315 10.45 -6.90 -13.72
C GLN A 315 10.35 -6.45 -15.19
N ALA A 316 9.45 -7.03 -15.98
CA ALA A 316 9.29 -6.66 -17.39
C ALA A 316 8.78 -5.21 -17.56
N LEU A 317 8.06 -4.68 -16.56
CA LEU A 317 7.56 -3.31 -16.54
C LEU A 317 8.45 -2.36 -15.71
N THR A 318 9.62 -2.81 -15.25
CA THR A 318 10.60 -1.94 -14.61
C THR A 318 11.42 -1.16 -15.64
N ARG A 319 11.50 0.16 -15.46
CA ARG A 319 12.19 1.07 -16.38
C ARG A 319 13.12 2.00 -15.61
N GLN A 320 14.21 2.37 -16.26
CA GLN A 320 15.08 3.41 -15.77
C GLN A 320 14.51 4.78 -16.16
N ASP A 321 14.33 5.66 -15.19
CA ASP A 321 13.89 7.03 -15.43
C ASP A 321 14.99 7.80 -16.16
N SER A 322 14.67 8.35 -17.33
CA SER A 322 15.62 9.12 -18.15
C SER A 322 16.13 10.39 -17.47
N LEU A 323 15.42 10.91 -16.46
CA LEU A 323 15.79 12.15 -15.77
C LEU A 323 16.77 11.91 -14.60
N THR A 324 16.62 10.80 -13.89
CA THR A 324 17.35 10.53 -12.64
C THR A 324 18.32 9.36 -12.76
N GLY A 325 18.10 8.45 -13.70
CA GLY A 325 18.80 7.18 -13.78
C GLY A 325 18.31 6.13 -12.77
N ASP A 326 17.32 6.46 -11.93
CA ASP A 326 16.75 5.53 -10.95
C ASP A 326 15.78 4.55 -11.63
N TRP A 327 15.63 3.37 -11.04
CA TRP A 327 14.69 2.36 -11.51
C TRP A 327 13.30 2.58 -10.90
N TYR A 328 12.25 2.45 -11.71
CA TYR A 328 10.88 2.46 -11.26
C TYR A 328 10.15 1.28 -11.86
N ASP A 329 9.32 0.62 -11.05
CA ASP A 329 8.31 -0.27 -11.59
C ASP A 329 7.20 0.58 -12.20
N THR A 330 7.07 0.51 -13.52
CA THR A 330 6.11 1.34 -14.26
C THR A 330 4.79 0.62 -14.52
N SER A 331 4.54 -0.51 -13.85
CA SER A 331 3.23 -1.18 -13.86
C SER A 331 2.19 -0.40 -13.05
N ALA A 332 2.59 0.29 -11.97
CA ALA A 332 1.70 1.10 -11.13
C ALA A 332 2.45 2.19 -10.38
N HIS A 333 1.70 3.17 -9.86
CA HIS A 333 2.28 4.26 -9.08
C HIS A 333 2.81 3.78 -7.72
N PHE A 334 2.11 2.83 -7.10
CA PHE A 334 2.42 2.28 -5.79
C PHE A 334 2.27 0.76 -5.79
N LEU A 335 3.19 0.07 -5.14
CA LEU A 335 3.17 -1.39 -5.04
C LEU A 335 3.21 -1.83 -3.59
N TRP A 336 2.62 -2.96 -3.23
CA TRP A 336 2.80 -3.50 -1.88
C TRP A 336 3.28 -4.95 -1.83
N ILE A 337 3.93 -5.28 -0.71
CA ILE A 337 4.31 -6.64 -0.34
C ILE A 337 3.19 -7.25 0.52
N GLY A 338 2.65 -8.38 0.08
CA GLY A 338 1.62 -9.13 0.79
C GLY A 338 2.11 -9.79 2.07
N ASP A 339 1.17 -10.19 2.92
CA ASP A 339 1.47 -10.78 4.24
C ASP A 339 2.24 -12.12 4.15
N ARG A 340 2.08 -12.83 3.03
CA ARG A 340 2.71 -14.14 2.77
C ARG A 340 4.07 -14.04 2.08
N THR A 341 4.47 -12.84 1.67
CA THR A 341 5.70 -12.58 0.90
C THR A 341 6.66 -11.62 1.60
N ARG A 342 6.33 -11.14 2.80
CA ARG A 342 7.10 -10.15 3.59
C ARG A 342 8.01 -10.75 4.67
N PHE A 343 9.00 -11.54 4.27
CA PHE A 343 9.93 -12.17 5.20
C PHE A 343 11.39 -11.85 4.86
N GLU A 344 12.29 -12.08 5.80
CA GLU A 344 13.73 -11.85 5.62
C GLU A 344 14.29 -12.78 4.52
N GLY A 345 15.00 -12.21 3.54
CA GLY A 345 15.48 -12.96 2.36
C GLY A 345 14.43 -13.19 1.27
N SER A 346 13.26 -12.55 1.36
CA SER A 346 12.21 -12.62 0.35
C SER A 346 12.63 -11.97 -0.98
N ALA A 347 12.31 -12.65 -2.09
CA ALA A 347 12.43 -12.11 -3.44
C ALA A 347 11.60 -10.83 -3.64
N HIS A 348 10.43 -10.72 -3.01
CA HIS A 348 9.59 -9.53 -3.09
C HIS A 348 10.24 -8.35 -2.35
N VAL A 349 10.85 -8.59 -1.18
CA VAL A 349 11.60 -7.55 -0.47
C VAL A 349 12.83 -7.11 -1.28
N GLU A 350 13.55 -8.05 -1.87
CA GLU A 350 14.70 -7.78 -2.75
C GLU A 350 14.31 -6.96 -3.99
N TYR A 351 13.18 -7.27 -4.63
CA TYR A 351 12.71 -6.50 -5.78
C TYR A 351 12.33 -5.07 -5.39
N LEU A 352 11.46 -4.91 -4.38
CA LEU A 352 10.92 -3.59 -4.02
C LEU A 352 11.96 -2.67 -3.35
N ARG A 353 13.08 -3.18 -2.82
CA ARG A 353 14.13 -2.31 -2.24
C ARG A 353 14.79 -1.40 -3.26
N GLY A 354 14.84 -1.80 -4.54
CA GLY A 354 15.61 -1.09 -5.57
C GLY A 354 14.79 -0.24 -6.55
N ILE A 355 13.47 -0.34 -6.54
CA ILE A 355 12.59 0.56 -7.31
C ILE A 355 12.37 1.88 -6.56
N GLY A 356 12.07 2.97 -7.26
CA GLY A 356 11.85 4.32 -6.72
C GLY A 356 10.40 4.62 -6.31
N ASN A 357 9.45 3.73 -6.62
CA ASN A 357 8.04 3.89 -6.28
C ASN A 357 7.82 4.02 -4.75
N PRO A 358 6.82 4.75 -4.25
CA PRO A 358 6.36 4.54 -2.89
C PRO A 358 5.78 3.13 -2.77
N ILE A 359 6.03 2.46 -1.65
CA ILE A 359 5.69 1.05 -1.46
C ILE A 359 4.95 0.80 -0.14
N GLY A 360 4.15 -0.26 -0.13
CA GLY A 360 3.39 -0.75 1.00
C GLY A 360 3.90 -2.08 1.52
N MET A 361 3.62 -2.39 2.78
CA MET A 361 3.82 -3.72 3.34
C MET A 361 2.67 -4.07 4.27
N LYS A 362 2.01 -5.21 4.03
CA LYS A 362 0.99 -5.72 4.94
C LYS A 362 1.59 -6.00 6.31
N CYS A 363 0.89 -5.70 7.40
CA CYS A 363 1.34 -5.91 8.77
C CYS A 363 0.26 -6.69 9.50
N GLY A 364 0.40 -8.03 9.53
CA GLY A 364 -0.51 -8.93 10.23
C GLY A 364 -0.05 -9.28 11.64
N PRO A 365 -0.88 -10.03 12.41
CA PRO A 365 -0.61 -10.38 13.81
C PRO A 365 0.69 -11.17 14.07
N SER A 366 1.26 -11.80 13.05
CA SER A 366 2.50 -12.58 13.14
C SER A 366 3.77 -11.73 13.06
N LEU A 367 3.67 -10.44 12.74
CA LEU A 367 4.83 -9.57 12.59
C LEU A 367 5.35 -9.10 13.95
N GLU A 368 6.63 -9.38 14.21
CA GLU A 368 7.33 -8.88 15.39
C GLU A 368 8.09 -7.57 15.14
N PRO A 369 8.24 -6.70 16.16
CA PRO A 369 8.90 -5.41 16.03
C PRO A 369 10.28 -5.45 15.37
N ASP A 370 11.17 -6.34 15.81
CA ASP A 370 12.54 -6.38 15.28
C ASP A 370 12.59 -6.80 13.81
N ALA A 371 11.69 -7.68 13.39
CA ALA A 371 11.56 -8.08 12.00
C ALA A 371 11.04 -6.92 11.14
N LEU A 372 10.06 -6.16 11.65
CA LEU A 372 9.56 -4.95 10.98
C LEU A 372 10.69 -3.92 10.80
N LEU A 373 11.47 -3.66 11.84
CA LEU A 373 12.56 -2.67 11.78
C LEU A 373 13.63 -3.08 10.75
N ARG A 374 14.05 -4.36 10.71
CA ARG A 374 14.98 -4.85 9.68
C ARG A 374 14.43 -4.71 8.25
N LEU A 375 13.14 -4.95 8.06
CA LEU A 375 12.48 -4.74 6.77
C LEU A 375 12.45 -3.25 6.40
N LEU A 376 12.20 -2.35 7.35
CA LEU A 376 12.24 -0.90 7.11
C LEU A 376 13.64 -0.39 6.77
N ASP A 377 14.68 -0.88 7.46
CA ASP A 377 16.07 -0.57 7.15
C ASP A 377 16.45 -1.01 5.73
N THR A 378 15.83 -2.08 5.22
CA THR A 378 16.05 -2.58 3.86
C THR A 378 15.26 -1.79 2.82
N LEU A 379 13.98 -1.50 3.09
CA LEU A 379 13.03 -0.95 2.12
C LEU A 379 13.01 0.58 2.07
N ASN A 380 13.48 1.25 3.12
CA ASN A 380 13.61 2.70 3.20
C ASN A 380 14.86 3.11 4.01
N PRO A 381 16.06 2.72 3.55
CA PRO A 381 17.32 2.99 4.27
C PRO A 381 17.56 4.49 4.47
N ASN A 382 17.15 5.31 3.50
CA ASN A 382 17.30 6.76 3.51
C ASN A 382 16.21 7.49 4.29
N ARG A 383 15.25 6.75 4.89
CA ARG A 383 14.17 7.29 5.71
C ARG A 383 13.43 8.42 5.00
N VAL A 384 13.12 8.21 3.72
CA VAL A 384 12.34 9.17 2.92
C VAL A 384 10.89 9.14 3.39
N PRO A 385 10.31 10.25 3.88
CA PRO A 385 8.90 10.30 4.21
C PRO A 385 8.02 9.98 3.00
N GLY A 386 6.98 9.18 3.21
CA GLY A 386 6.07 8.74 2.13
C GLY A 386 6.56 7.54 1.31
N ARG A 387 7.82 7.11 1.47
CA ARG A 387 8.33 5.89 0.82
C ARG A 387 7.65 4.62 1.33
N MET A 388 7.40 4.51 2.63
CA MET A 388 6.84 3.30 3.24
C MET A 388 5.44 3.54 3.80
N THR A 389 4.51 2.68 3.41
CA THR A 389 3.19 2.55 4.04
C THR A 389 3.06 1.19 4.75
N LEU A 390 2.82 1.20 6.06
CA LEU A 390 2.55 0.00 6.84
C LEU A 390 1.04 -0.25 6.89
N ILE A 391 0.60 -1.32 6.24
CA ILE A 391 -0.83 -1.64 6.02
C ILE A 391 -1.27 -2.71 7.01
N THR A 392 -1.82 -2.29 8.15
CA THR A 392 -2.22 -3.16 9.27
C THR A 392 -3.45 -3.99 8.95
N ARG A 393 -3.48 -5.28 9.34
CA ARG A 393 -4.62 -6.19 9.08
C ARG A 393 -4.79 -7.23 10.20
N TYR A 394 -5.11 -6.76 11.39
CA TYR A 394 -5.12 -7.57 12.61
C TYR A 394 -6.41 -8.36 12.82
N GLY A 395 -7.54 -7.83 12.36
CA GLY A 395 -8.87 -8.24 12.80
C GLY A 395 -9.32 -7.40 14.01
N HIS A 396 -10.63 -7.20 14.11
CA HIS A 396 -11.28 -6.39 15.15
C HIS A 396 -10.92 -6.79 16.59
N ASP A 397 -10.67 -8.08 16.83
CA ASP A 397 -10.43 -8.67 18.15
C ASP A 397 -8.96 -8.59 18.59
N LYS A 398 -8.04 -8.27 17.66
CA LYS A 398 -6.58 -8.36 17.89
C LYS A 398 -5.86 -7.03 17.76
N ILE A 399 -6.45 -6.04 17.11
CA ILE A 399 -5.74 -4.81 16.76
C ILE A 399 -5.22 -4.05 17.98
N GLU A 400 -6.04 -3.88 19.02
CA GLU A 400 -5.65 -3.11 20.21
C GLU A 400 -4.57 -3.81 21.06
N ALA A 401 -4.52 -5.14 21.03
CA ALA A 401 -3.48 -5.91 21.71
C ALA A 401 -2.19 -6.02 20.88
N GLY A 402 -2.32 -6.10 19.55
CA GLY A 402 -1.23 -6.46 18.65
C GLY A 402 -0.49 -5.28 18.03
N LEU A 403 -1.19 -4.22 17.63
CA LEU A 403 -0.59 -3.08 16.92
C LEU A 403 0.34 -2.20 17.79
N PRO A 404 0.06 -1.92 19.08
CA PRO A 404 0.86 -0.98 19.87
C PRO A 404 2.37 -1.28 19.89
N LYS A 405 2.76 -2.56 19.96
CA LYS A 405 4.19 -2.94 19.98
C LYS A 405 4.93 -2.53 18.70
N LEU A 406 4.28 -2.59 17.54
CA LEU A 406 4.87 -2.17 16.27
C LEU A 406 4.96 -0.65 16.20
N VAL A 407 3.89 0.05 16.59
CA VAL A 407 3.86 1.53 16.61
C VAL A 407 4.97 2.08 17.50
N ARG A 408 5.10 1.58 18.74
CA ARG A 408 6.16 2.00 19.67
C ARG A 408 7.57 1.77 19.11
N ALA A 409 7.79 0.65 18.43
CA ALA A 409 9.09 0.35 17.84
C ALA A 409 9.45 1.31 16.69
N VAL A 410 8.52 1.54 15.77
CA VAL A 410 8.70 2.47 14.64
C VAL A 410 8.91 3.91 15.14
N LEU A 411 8.13 4.35 16.13
CA LEU A 411 8.28 5.67 16.75
C LEU A 411 9.65 5.82 17.43
N ARG A 412 10.05 4.83 18.24
CA ARG A 412 11.33 4.86 18.95
C ARG A 412 12.51 4.96 17.99
N GLU A 413 12.48 4.20 16.89
CA GLU A 413 13.54 4.25 15.90
C GLU A 413 13.43 5.43 14.94
N GLY A 414 12.29 6.14 14.90
CA GLY A 414 12.10 7.33 14.08
C GLY A 414 11.97 7.05 12.58
N HIS A 415 11.30 5.96 12.18
CA HIS A 415 11.02 5.70 10.76
C HIS A 415 9.80 6.52 10.28
N PRO A 416 9.92 7.31 9.20
CA PRO A 416 8.82 8.13 8.70
C PRO A 416 7.92 7.29 7.78
N VAL A 417 6.95 6.61 8.38
CA VAL A 417 6.01 5.71 7.69
C VAL A 417 4.61 6.28 7.67
N VAL A 418 3.83 5.91 6.66
CA VAL A 418 2.37 6.06 6.67
C VAL A 418 1.76 4.83 7.33
N TRP A 419 0.94 5.01 8.35
CA TRP A 419 0.12 3.92 8.88
C TRP A 419 -1.22 3.89 8.16
N SER A 420 -1.58 2.73 7.61
CA SER A 420 -2.86 2.50 6.94
C SER A 420 -3.56 1.28 7.54
N CYS A 421 -4.88 1.37 7.72
CA CYS A 421 -5.69 0.27 8.22
C CYS A 421 -6.31 -0.51 7.05
N ASP A 422 -6.08 -1.81 6.98
CA ASP A 422 -6.82 -2.77 6.16
C ASP A 422 -7.78 -3.55 7.07
N PRO A 423 -9.01 -3.06 7.27
CA PRO A 423 -9.99 -3.69 8.15
C PRO A 423 -10.69 -4.89 7.49
N MET A 424 -10.23 -5.32 6.31
CA MET A 424 -10.93 -6.29 5.49
C MET A 424 -10.37 -7.70 5.70
N HIS A 425 -9.06 -7.85 5.50
CA HIS A 425 -8.42 -9.16 5.45
C HIS A 425 -8.30 -9.85 6.82
N GLY A 426 -8.44 -9.12 7.93
CA GLY A 426 -8.48 -9.67 9.28
C GLY A 426 -9.86 -10.19 9.71
N ASN A 427 -10.94 -9.80 9.01
CA ASN A 427 -12.32 -10.00 9.46
C ASN A 427 -13.16 -10.94 8.58
N VAL A 428 -12.51 -11.79 7.78
CA VAL A 428 -13.19 -12.79 6.95
C VAL A 428 -13.76 -13.91 7.81
N VAL A 429 -15.03 -14.25 7.58
CA VAL A 429 -15.70 -15.42 8.16
C VAL A 429 -16.33 -16.26 7.05
N LYS A 430 -16.68 -17.51 7.35
CA LYS A 430 -17.47 -18.38 6.47
C LYS A 430 -18.90 -18.45 7.02
N ALA A 431 -19.87 -17.99 6.22
CA ALA A 431 -21.29 -18.04 6.53
C ALA A 431 -21.84 -19.47 6.47
N ALA A 432 -23.02 -19.71 7.03
CA ALA A 432 -23.62 -21.05 7.10
C ALA A 432 -23.90 -21.65 5.71
N ASN A 433 -24.18 -20.80 4.72
CA ASN A 433 -24.39 -21.19 3.32
C ASN A 433 -23.09 -21.45 2.54
N GLY A 434 -21.93 -21.37 3.19
CA GLY A 434 -20.63 -21.68 2.60
C GLY A 434 -19.90 -20.49 1.97
N TYR A 435 -20.56 -19.35 1.76
CA TYR A 435 -19.91 -18.14 1.28
C TYR A 435 -18.94 -17.57 2.30
N LYS A 436 -17.85 -16.98 1.82
CA LYS A 436 -17.05 -16.09 2.65
C LYS A 436 -17.79 -14.76 2.76
N THR A 437 -17.77 -14.14 3.92
CA THR A 437 -18.29 -12.77 4.10
C THR A 437 -17.45 -12.03 5.14
N ARG A 438 -17.69 -10.73 5.28
CA ARG A 438 -17.07 -9.87 6.29
C ARG A 438 -18.19 -9.08 6.97
N PRO A 439 -18.45 -9.30 8.26
CA PRO A 439 -19.41 -8.49 9.00
C PRO A 439 -18.94 -7.04 9.07
N PHE A 440 -19.77 -6.11 8.60
CA PHE A 440 -19.44 -4.70 8.55
C PHE A 440 -19.08 -4.11 9.92
N ASP A 441 -19.75 -4.55 11.00
CA ASP A 441 -19.42 -4.11 12.36
C ASP A 441 -18.00 -4.49 12.79
N ARG A 442 -17.47 -5.63 12.31
CA ARG A 442 -16.08 -6.04 12.57
C ARG A 442 -15.11 -5.16 11.81
N ILE A 443 -15.43 -4.83 10.56
CA ILE A 443 -14.65 -3.88 9.75
C ILE A 443 -14.55 -2.54 10.50
N LEU A 444 -15.67 -2.01 10.97
CA LEU A 444 -15.70 -0.76 11.74
C LEU A 444 -14.98 -0.86 13.08
N ALA A 445 -15.12 -1.96 13.80
CA ALA A 445 -14.45 -2.16 15.07
C ALA A 445 -12.92 -2.18 14.92
N GLU A 446 -12.38 -2.80 13.87
CA GLU A 446 -10.95 -2.72 13.58
C GLU A 446 -10.50 -1.30 13.27
N VAL A 447 -11.26 -0.54 12.47
CA VAL A 447 -10.96 0.88 12.21
C VAL A 447 -10.96 1.69 13.51
N ARG A 448 -11.95 1.49 14.39
CA ARG A 448 -12.00 2.17 15.70
C ARG A 448 -10.76 1.84 16.53
N GLY A 449 -10.39 0.57 16.62
CA GLY A 449 -9.19 0.12 17.33
C GLY A 449 -7.90 0.71 16.76
N PHE A 450 -7.79 0.81 15.42
CA PHE A 450 -6.66 1.44 14.74
C PHE A 450 -6.48 2.91 15.18
N PHE A 451 -7.54 3.71 15.11
CA PHE A 451 -7.50 5.10 15.57
C PHE A 451 -7.22 5.22 17.07
N ALA A 452 -7.81 4.34 17.90
CA ALA A 452 -7.59 4.33 19.34
C ALA A 452 -6.11 4.05 19.70
N VAL A 453 -5.49 3.06 19.05
CA VAL A 453 -4.06 2.75 19.23
C VAL A 453 -3.20 3.94 18.83
N HIS A 454 -3.42 4.53 17.66
CA HIS A 454 -2.60 5.66 17.20
C HIS A 454 -2.69 6.87 18.14
N ARG A 455 -3.90 7.20 18.63
CA ARG A 455 -4.10 8.23 19.64
C ARG A 455 -3.36 7.92 20.94
N ALA A 456 -3.52 6.71 21.47
CA ALA A 456 -2.88 6.31 22.73
C ALA A 456 -1.35 6.31 22.65
N GLU A 457 -0.78 5.97 21.49
CA GLU A 457 0.66 5.93 21.25
C GLU A 457 1.24 7.27 20.75
N GLY A 458 0.40 8.31 20.55
CA GLY A 458 0.85 9.62 20.05
C GLY A 458 1.37 9.59 18.61
N SER A 459 0.80 8.72 17.76
CA SER A 459 1.17 8.56 16.35
C SER A 459 -0.01 8.87 15.42
N ILE A 460 0.25 8.87 14.11
CA ILE A 460 -0.73 9.31 13.11
C ILE A 460 -1.42 8.09 12.46
N ALA A 461 -2.73 8.00 12.64
CA ALA A 461 -3.61 7.16 11.84
C ALA A 461 -3.76 7.76 10.42
N GLY A 462 -2.89 7.35 9.50
CA GLY A 462 -2.66 8.05 8.22
C GLY A 462 -3.59 7.65 7.07
N GLY A 463 -4.24 6.50 7.12
CA GLY A 463 -5.06 6.06 5.98
C GLY A 463 -5.87 4.79 6.18
N ILE A 464 -6.62 4.46 5.14
CA ILE A 464 -7.42 3.24 5.00
C ILE A 464 -7.07 2.51 3.69
N HIS A 465 -7.16 1.19 3.71
CA HIS A 465 -6.99 0.29 2.59
C HIS A 465 -8.19 -0.67 2.56
N ALA A 466 -9.18 -0.39 1.71
CA ALA A 466 -10.43 -1.16 1.67
C ALA A 466 -10.64 -1.89 0.34
N GLU A 467 -11.27 -3.06 0.37
CA GLU A 467 -11.74 -3.74 -0.82
C GLU A 467 -13.20 -3.35 -1.04
N MET A 468 -13.49 -2.73 -2.18
CA MET A 468 -14.77 -2.09 -2.47
C MET A 468 -15.08 -2.12 -3.96
N THR A 469 -16.36 -1.97 -4.30
CA THR A 469 -16.82 -1.89 -5.68
C THR A 469 -17.98 -0.91 -5.82
N GLY A 470 -18.07 -0.24 -6.98
CA GLY A 470 -19.23 0.56 -7.35
C GLY A 470 -20.41 -0.27 -7.88
N GLN A 471 -20.26 -1.59 -7.96
CA GLN A 471 -21.35 -2.50 -8.28
C GLN A 471 -22.29 -2.68 -7.06
N ASN A 472 -23.56 -2.94 -7.34
CA ASN A 472 -24.55 -3.24 -6.30
C ASN A 472 -24.44 -4.72 -5.87
N VAL A 473 -23.43 -5.04 -5.05
CA VAL A 473 -23.15 -6.42 -4.60
C VAL A 473 -23.63 -6.69 -3.18
N THR A 474 -23.85 -7.98 -2.87
CA THR A 474 -24.19 -8.49 -1.53
C THR A 474 -23.08 -9.41 -1.02
N GLU A 475 -21.90 -8.85 -0.77
CA GLU A 475 -20.70 -9.64 -0.42
C GLU A 475 -20.35 -9.54 1.08
N CYS A 476 -20.41 -8.35 1.67
CA CYS A 476 -20.21 -8.13 3.11
C CYS A 476 -21.57 -8.04 3.83
N THR A 477 -21.76 -8.81 4.90
CA THR A 477 -22.98 -8.76 5.73
C THR A 477 -23.04 -7.49 6.59
N GLY A 478 -24.25 -7.02 6.89
CA GLY A 478 -24.52 -5.85 7.73
C GLY A 478 -24.37 -4.52 7.01
N GLY A 479 -24.06 -3.47 7.77
CA GLY A 479 -24.23 -2.08 7.35
C GLY A 479 -25.71 -1.70 7.31
N LEU A 480 -26.02 -0.43 7.04
CA LEU A 480 -27.42 0.02 7.05
C LEU A 480 -28.27 -0.50 5.88
N VAL A 481 -27.64 -1.16 4.89
CA VAL A 481 -28.34 -1.90 3.83
C VAL A 481 -28.88 -3.25 4.34
N ASP A 482 -28.45 -3.67 5.54
CA ASP A 482 -28.83 -4.91 6.22
C ASP A 482 -28.66 -6.16 5.33
N VAL A 483 -27.46 -6.30 4.74
CA VAL A 483 -27.11 -7.48 3.96
C VAL A 483 -27.05 -8.68 4.91
N THR A 484 -27.99 -9.60 4.75
CA THR A 484 -28.10 -10.84 5.54
C THR A 484 -27.30 -11.97 4.88
N GLU A 485 -27.02 -13.05 5.63
CA GLU A 485 -26.40 -14.25 5.06
C GLU A 485 -27.22 -14.84 3.90
N GLN A 486 -28.55 -14.75 3.97
CA GLN A 486 -29.45 -15.21 2.90
C GLN A 486 -29.26 -14.39 1.62
N SER A 487 -29.14 -13.06 1.75
CA SER A 487 -28.98 -12.16 0.61
C SER A 487 -27.61 -12.26 -0.08
N LEU A 488 -26.64 -12.95 0.51
CA LEU A 488 -25.33 -13.15 -0.13
C LEU A 488 -25.49 -13.80 -1.51
N ALA A 489 -26.37 -14.79 -1.64
CA ALA A 489 -26.56 -15.52 -2.90
C ALA A 489 -27.13 -14.64 -4.03
N ASP A 490 -27.69 -13.47 -3.74
CA ASP A 490 -28.36 -12.63 -4.74
C ASP A 490 -27.37 -12.02 -5.75
N ARG A 491 -26.23 -11.49 -5.25
CA ARG A 491 -25.26 -10.72 -6.04
C ARG A 491 -23.82 -10.89 -5.52
N TYR A 492 -23.42 -12.14 -5.24
CA TYR A 492 -22.03 -12.48 -4.89
C TYR A 492 -21.19 -12.62 -6.16
N HIS A 493 -20.51 -11.54 -6.57
CA HIS A 493 -19.77 -11.49 -7.83
C HIS A 493 -18.26 -11.65 -7.66
N THR A 494 -17.73 -11.51 -6.45
CA THR A 494 -16.30 -11.73 -6.20
C THR A 494 -15.90 -13.20 -6.26
N HIS A 495 -14.74 -13.45 -6.85
CA HIS A 495 -14.10 -14.75 -6.89
C HIS A 495 -13.05 -14.97 -5.79
N CYS A 496 -12.65 -13.88 -5.12
CA CYS A 496 -11.62 -13.91 -4.10
C CYS A 496 -12.25 -13.62 -2.74
N ASP A 497 -12.16 -12.38 -2.28
CA ASP A 497 -12.69 -11.97 -1.00
C ASP A 497 -13.85 -10.96 -1.14
N PRO A 498 -14.79 -10.94 -0.16
CA PRO A 498 -15.94 -10.05 -0.12
C PRO A 498 -15.61 -8.55 -0.15
N ARG A 499 -16.18 -7.79 -1.07
CA ARG A 499 -15.99 -6.33 -1.20
C ARG A 499 -17.11 -5.58 -0.49
N LEU A 500 -16.79 -4.36 -0.02
CA LEU A 500 -17.83 -3.40 0.35
C LEU A 500 -18.56 -2.95 -0.92
N ASN A 501 -19.89 -2.91 -0.88
CA ASN A 501 -20.65 -2.22 -1.93
C ASN A 501 -20.56 -0.69 -1.74
N ALA A 502 -21.11 0.09 -2.67
CA ALA A 502 -21.06 1.56 -2.61
C ALA A 502 -21.70 2.12 -1.33
N GLY A 503 -22.82 1.55 -0.87
CA GLY A 503 -23.52 2.01 0.35
C GLY A 503 -22.68 1.81 1.60
N GLN A 504 -22.10 0.62 1.78
CA GLN A 504 -21.22 0.30 2.90
C GLN A 504 -19.90 1.09 2.84
N SER A 505 -19.38 1.35 1.64
CA SER A 505 -18.18 2.17 1.45
C SER A 505 -18.42 3.63 1.85
N LEU A 506 -19.57 4.18 1.50
CA LEU A 506 -19.96 5.54 1.88
C LEU A 506 -20.20 5.64 3.40
N GLU A 507 -20.86 4.65 3.99
CA GLU A 507 -21.02 4.53 5.43
C GLU A 507 -19.67 4.53 6.15
N LEU A 508 -18.70 3.74 5.67
CA LEU A 508 -17.33 3.73 6.19
C LEU A 508 -16.66 5.11 6.09
N ALA A 509 -16.84 5.84 4.98
CA ALA A 509 -16.25 7.17 4.82
C ALA A 509 -16.77 8.19 5.83
N PHE A 510 -18.07 8.18 6.13
CA PHE A 510 -18.63 9.06 7.15
C PHE A 510 -18.12 8.73 8.55
N LEU A 511 -18.00 7.46 8.89
CA LEU A 511 -17.46 7.04 10.18
C LEU A 511 -15.97 7.37 10.31
N LEU A 512 -15.19 7.22 9.25
CA LEU A 512 -13.80 7.68 9.19
C LEU A 512 -13.70 9.21 9.36
N ALA A 513 -14.59 9.97 8.71
CA ALA A 513 -14.66 11.42 8.85
C ALA A 513 -14.91 11.86 10.30
N GLU A 514 -15.80 11.17 11.03
CA GLU A 514 -16.03 11.42 12.46
C GLU A 514 -14.75 11.18 13.30
N MET A 515 -14.06 10.06 13.05
CA MET A 515 -12.82 9.72 13.77
C MET A 515 -11.68 10.71 13.47
N LEU A 516 -11.52 11.11 12.21
CA LEU A 516 -10.54 12.11 11.80
C LEU A 516 -10.82 13.47 12.43
N ASN A 517 -12.08 13.88 12.53
CA ASN A 517 -12.44 15.14 13.19
C ASN A 517 -12.09 15.13 14.68
N ALA A 518 -12.35 14.01 15.36
CA ALA A 518 -11.96 13.85 16.77
C ALA A 518 -10.44 13.97 16.94
N GLU A 519 -9.68 13.29 16.08
CA GLU A 519 -8.21 13.33 16.06
C GLU A 519 -7.68 14.75 15.82
N MET A 520 -8.21 15.45 14.81
CA MET A 520 -7.80 16.82 14.50
C MET A 520 -8.15 17.80 15.61
N ALA A 521 -9.29 17.62 16.28
CA ALA A 521 -9.65 18.43 17.43
C ALA A 521 -8.67 18.24 18.60
N GLU A 522 -8.23 17.00 18.85
CA GLU A 522 -7.25 16.68 19.89
C GLU A 522 -5.87 17.27 19.59
N ARG A 523 -5.39 17.14 18.35
CA ARG A 523 -4.13 17.77 17.91
C ARG A 523 -4.15 19.29 18.05
N ARG A 524 -5.25 19.94 17.68
CA ARG A 524 -5.42 21.38 17.86
C ARG A 524 -5.39 21.77 19.34
N ARG A 525 -5.98 20.97 20.23
CA ARG A 525 -5.90 21.19 21.69
C ARG A 525 -4.50 20.99 22.25
N ALA A 526 -3.73 20.04 21.72
CA ALA A 526 -2.36 19.79 22.16
C ALA A 526 -1.35 20.83 21.66
N ALA A 527 -1.65 21.51 20.53
CA ALA A 527 -0.80 22.54 19.94
C ALA A 527 -1.10 23.97 20.46
N ALA A 528 -2.26 24.18 21.08
CA ALA A 528 -2.67 25.43 21.71
C ALA A 528 -2.20 25.47 23.17
#